data_AF-A0A949H465-F1
#
_entry.id   AF-A0A949H465-F1
#
_cell.length_a   1.000
_cell.length_b   1.000
_cell.length_c   1.000
_cell.angle_alpha   90.00
_cell.angle_beta   90.00
_cell.angle_gamma   90.00
#
_symmetry.space_group_name_H-M   'P 1'
#
loop_
_entity.id
_entity.type
_entity.pdbx_description
1 polymer ?
#
loop_
_entity_poly.entity_id
_entity_poly.type
_entity_poly.pdbx_seq_one_letter_code
_entity_poly.pdbx_strand_id
1 'polypeptide(L)' 'MSADVRTNGRLAAKARLTSSSGAPLPSWSGCQRLGPQDILRLDQADGSFDGRYIGIKGADDIVVPLAPLLPLGVGRSRK' A
#
# COMPACT_ATOMS: atom_id res chain seq x y z
N MET A 1 9.72 16.33 1.13
CA MET A 1 9.09 16.10 2.44
C MET A 1 8.09 14.95 2.32
N SER A 2 7.89 14.16 3.38
CA SER A 2 6.98 13.01 3.40
C SER A 2 6.38 12.82 4.78
N ALA A 3 5.22 12.16 4.86
CA ALA A 3 4.62 11.68 6.10
C ALA A 3 4.81 10.16 6.24
N ASP A 4 5.00 9.69 7.48
CA ASP A 4 5.08 8.26 7.79
C ASP A 4 3.68 7.66 7.92
N VAL A 5 3.46 6.51 7.28
CA VAL A 5 2.31 5.64 7.53
C VAL A 5 2.78 4.46 8.36
N ARG A 6 2.13 4.20 9.49
CA ARG A 6 2.52 3.15 10.44
C ARG A 6 1.38 2.19 10.74
N THR A 7 1.70 0.90 10.82
CA THR A 7 0.79 -0.17 11.24
C THR A 7 1.29 -0.72 12.57
N ASN A 8 0.47 -0.63 13.63
CA ASN A 8 0.85 -1.07 14.98
C ASN A 8 2.22 -0.51 15.43
N GLY A 9 2.46 0.78 15.14
CA GLY A 9 3.70 1.50 15.48
C GLY A 9 4.89 1.26 14.54
N ARG A 10 4.81 0.28 13.63
CA ARG A 10 5.89 -0.02 12.66
C ARG A 10 5.70 0.76 11.38
N LEU A 11 6.78 1.31 10.81
CA LEU A 11 6.76 1.99 9.52
C LEU A 11 6.32 1.00 8.43
N ALA A 12 5.24 1.34 7.73
CA ALA A 12 4.69 0.54 6.64
C ALA A 12 4.93 1.22 5.28
N ALA A 13 4.80 2.54 5.20
CA ALA A 13 5.04 3.31 3.98
C ALA A 13 5.37 4.77 4.28
N LYS A 14 5.81 5.51 3.24
CA LYS A 14 5.96 6.97 3.26
C LYS A 14 5.06 7.60 2.21
N ALA A 15 4.21 8.54 2.64
CA ALA A 15 3.37 9.34 1.76
C ALA A 15 4.14 10.60 1.33
N ARG A 16 4.36 10.78 0.03
CA ARG A 16 4.91 12.03 -0.52
C ARG A 16 3.91 13.16 -0.30
N LEU A 17 4.37 14.35 0.09
CA LEU A 17 3.47 15.51 0.27
C LEU A 17 3.10 16.19 -1.06
N THR A 18 3.86 15.93 -2.11
CA THR A 18 3.67 16.53 -3.43
C THR A 18 3.83 15.49 -4.53
N SER A 19 3.07 15.67 -5.61
CA SER A 19 3.19 14.91 -6.86
C SER A 19 4.44 15.35 -7.64
N SER A 20 4.77 14.61 -8.70
CA SER A 20 5.85 14.99 -9.63
C SER A 20 5.63 16.34 -10.33
N SER A 21 4.37 16.75 -10.50
CA SER A 21 4.00 18.06 -11.04
C SER A 21 4.04 19.20 -10.02
N GLY A 22 4.37 18.90 -8.75
CA GLY A 22 4.37 19.86 -7.65
C GLY A 22 3.02 20.05 -6.96
N ALA A 23 1.93 19.49 -7.51
CA ALA A 23 0.61 19.56 -6.85
C ALA A 23 0.64 18.85 -5.47
N PRO A 24 0.02 19.43 -4.43
CA PRO A 24 -0.06 18.81 -3.11
C PRO A 24 -0.88 17.52 -3.18
N LEU A 25 -0.43 16.50 -2.45
CA LEU A 25 -1.14 15.22 -2.34
C LEU A 25 -1.93 15.16 -1.02
N PRO A 26 -3.15 14.59 -1.03
CA PRO A 26 -3.96 14.47 0.17
C PRO A 26 -3.34 13.44 1.12
N SER A 27 -3.19 13.75 2.41
CA SER A 27 -2.82 12.74 3.40
C SER A 27 -3.76 12.81 4.59
N TRP A 28 -3.93 11.67 5.25
CA TRP A 28 -4.65 11.56 6.51
C TRP A 28 -3.67 11.50 7.68
N SER A 29 -4.15 11.89 8.86
CA SER A 29 -3.38 11.90 10.10
C SER A 29 -4.16 11.21 11.23
N GLY A 30 -3.44 10.87 12.30
CA GLY A 30 -4.01 10.16 13.44
C GLY A 30 -3.81 8.64 13.37
N CYS A 31 -4.43 7.95 14.32
CA CYS A 31 -4.40 6.49 14.44
C CYS A 31 -5.82 5.97 14.27
N GLN A 32 -6.03 5.14 13.25
CA GLN A 32 -7.33 4.53 12.96
C GLN A 32 -7.22 3.03 13.20
N ARG A 33 -8.20 2.48 13.94
CA ARG A 33 -8.29 1.04 14.17
C ARG A 33 -9.05 0.40 13.00
N LEU A 34 -8.41 -0.55 12.32
CA LEU A 34 -9.07 -1.35 11.28
C LEU A 34 -10.10 -2.28 11.90
N GLY A 35 -11.32 -2.25 11.37
CA GLY A 35 -12.35 -3.25 11.59
C GLY A 35 -12.11 -4.54 10.78
N PRO A 36 -12.97 -5.56 10.96
CA PRO A 36 -12.80 -6.85 10.29
C PRO A 36 -12.85 -6.81 8.75
N GLN A 37 -13.53 -5.81 8.19
CA GLN A 37 -13.68 -5.62 6.75
C GLN A 37 -12.89 -4.41 6.22
N ASP A 38 -12.06 -3.79 7.07
CA ASP A 38 -11.25 -2.66 6.66
C ASP A 38 -9.93 -3.14 6.06
N ILE A 39 -9.56 -2.54 4.94
CA ILE A 39 -8.33 -2.83 4.20
C ILE A 39 -7.54 -1.54 4.01
N LEU A 40 -6.29 -1.55 4.48
CA LEU A 40 -5.28 -0.55 4.13
C LEU A 40 -4.36 -1.15 3.05
N ARG A 41 -4.56 -0.75 1.78
CA ARG A 41 -3.72 -1.21 0.67
C ARG A 41 -2.50 -0.30 0.50
N LEU A 42 -1.31 -0.90 0.47
CA LEU A 42 -0.04 -0.23 0.24
C LEU A 42 0.74 -0.97 -0.86
N ASP A 43 1.35 -0.21 -1.76
CA ASP A 43 2.27 -0.73 -2.78
C ASP A 43 3.72 -0.33 -2.46
N GLN A 44 4.68 -1.11 -2.94
CA GLN A 44 6.12 -0.84 -2.76
C GLN A 44 6.58 0.34 -3.61
N ALA A 45 5.89 0.64 -4.72
CA ALA A 45 6.27 1.75 -5.58
C ALA A 45 6.11 3.10 -4.85
N ASP A 46 7.19 3.88 -4.79
CA ASP A 46 7.21 5.19 -4.11
C ASP A 46 6.15 6.18 -4.62
N GLY A 47 5.79 6.09 -5.91
CA GLY A 47 4.80 6.95 -6.56
C GLY A 47 3.38 6.37 -6.63
N SER A 48 3.13 5.21 -6.03
CA SER A 48 1.80 4.59 -6.09
C SER A 48 0.76 5.43 -5.34
N PHE A 49 -0.40 5.63 -6.00
CA PHE A 49 -1.55 6.31 -5.42
C PHE A 49 -2.47 5.30 -4.73
N ASP A 50 -2.13 4.95 -3.49
CA ASP A 50 -2.79 3.92 -2.70
C ASP A 50 -3.23 4.45 -1.32
N GLY A 51 -3.40 3.56 -0.34
CA GLY A 51 -3.92 3.88 1.00
C GLY A 51 -3.17 5.00 1.72
N ARG A 52 -1.94 5.33 1.31
CA ARG A 52 -1.23 6.55 1.75
C ARG A 52 -2.04 7.84 1.57
N TYR A 53 -2.87 7.89 0.53
CA TYR A 53 -3.58 9.10 0.09
C TYR A 53 -5.10 8.94 0.14
N ILE A 54 -5.61 7.77 -0.27
CA ILE A 54 -7.06 7.51 -0.34
C ILE A 54 -7.66 6.87 0.91
N GLY A 55 -6.82 6.59 1.92
CA GLY A 55 -7.23 6.05 3.20
C GLY A 55 -7.58 4.56 3.19
N ILE A 56 -8.25 4.14 4.26
CA ILE A 56 -8.78 2.79 4.46
C ILE A 56 -9.99 2.58 3.54
N LYS A 57 -10.14 1.37 3.01
CA LYS A 57 -11.25 0.93 2.16
C LYS A 57 -11.98 -0.25 2.77
N GLY A 58 -13.23 -0.46 2.37
CA GLY A 58 -13.96 -1.66 2.73
C GLY A 58 -13.50 -2.85 1.87
N ALA A 59 -13.63 -4.07 2.39
CA ALA A 59 -13.36 -5.28 1.64
C ALA A 59 -14.24 -5.37 0.38
N ASP A 60 -15.45 -4.82 0.44
CA ASP A 60 -16.39 -4.75 -0.70
C ASP A 60 -15.92 -3.82 -1.83
N ASP A 61 -14.94 -2.94 -1.56
CA ASP A 61 -14.28 -2.12 -2.60
C ASP A 61 -13.24 -2.93 -3.43
N ILE A 62 -12.95 -4.17 -3.01
CA ILE A 62 -11.96 -5.04 -3.67
C ILE A 62 -12.68 -6.07 -4.54
N VAL A 63 -12.46 -6.00 -5.85
CA VAL A 63 -13.07 -6.93 -6.81
C VAL A 63 -12.51 -8.35 -6.65
N VAL A 64 -11.18 -8.50 -6.62
CA VAL A 64 -10.53 -9.82 -6.54
C VAL A 64 -9.11 -9.72 -5.97
N PRO A 65 -8.72 -10.60 -5.03
CA PRO A 65 -7.32 -10.79 -4.67
C PRO A 65 -6.54 -11.46 -5.81
N LEU A 66 -5.36 -10.94 -6.14
CA LEU A 66 -4.47 -11.61 -7.09
C LEU A 66 -3.78 -12.79 -6.41
N ALA A 67 -3.92 -13.98 -7.00
CA ALA A 67 -3.15 -15.15 -6.58
C ALA A 67 -1.66 -14.92 -6.91
N PRO A 68 -0.72 -15.34 -6.03
CA PRO A 68 0.70 -15.26 -6.33
C PRO A 68 1.04 -16.01 -7.62
N LEU A 69 1.78 -15.35 -8.51
CA LEU A 69 2.40 -16.03 -9.64
C LEU A 69 3.60 -16.82 -9.13
N LEU A 70 3.53 -18.15 -9.23
CA LEU A 70 4.71 -18.97 -9.02
C LEU A 70 5.67 -18.75 -10.20
N PRO A 71 6.96 -18.50 -9.97
CA PRO A 71 7.92 -18.46 -11.06
C PRO A 71 7.90 -19.81 -11.78
N LEU A 72 7.69 -19.80 -13.09
CA LEU A 72 7.83 -21.00 -13.92
C LEU A 72 9.24 -21.56 -13.69
N GLY A 73 9.32 -22.83 -13.30
CA GLY A 73 10.44 -23.42 -12.57
C GLY A 73 11.84 -23.02 -13.05
N VAL A 74 12.70 -22.66 -12.09
CA VAL A 74 14.15 -22.83 -12.24
C VAL A 74 14.40 -24.33 -12.42
N GLY A 75 14.70 -24.76 -13.63
CA GLY A 75 15.06 -26.13 -13.91
C GLY A 75 16.23 -26.54 -13.02
N ARG A 76 16.04 -27.57 -12.18
CA ARG A 76 17.16 -28.24 -11.53
C ARG A 76 18.08 -28.78 -12.62
N SER A 77 19.26 -28.19 -12.79
CA SER A 77 20.34 -28.82 -13.52
C SER A 77 20.72 -30.10 -12.78
N ARG A 78 20.37 -31.26 -13.35
CA ARG A 78 20.89 -32.53 -12.86
C ARG A 78 22.36 -32.60 -13.30
N LYS A 79 23.27 -32.54 -12.34
CA LYS A 79 24.61 -33.14 -12.48
C LYS A 79 24.55 -34.56 -11.95
#